data_AF-M9LBX8-F1
#
_entry.id   AF-M9LBX8-F1
#
_cell.length_a   1.000
_cell.length_b   1.000
_cell.length_c   1.000
_cell.angle_alpha   90.00
_cell.angle_beta   90.00
_cell.angle_gamma   90.00
#
_symmetry.space_group_name_H-M   'P 1'
#
loop_
_entity.id
_entity.type
_entity.pdbx_description
1 polymer ?
#
loop_
_entity_poly.entity_id
_entity_poly.type
_entity_poly.pdbx_seq_one_letter_code
_entity_poly.pdbx_strand_id
1 'polypeptide(L)'
;MKGGSKELKLTEVNALLERIGEFYAIDITRNKLKAWHEVIGHMDYEVAKKALIECLQQSEYMPRPADLVKRVETKIDMVELNKEEREYLEQLHRKQRERNTTA
;
A
#
# COMPACT_ATOMS: atom_id res chain seq x y z
N MET A 1 17.12 14.31 -1.64
CA MET A 1 17.23 13.39 -0.49
C MET A 1 16.90 11.99 -0.99
N LYS A 2 17.88 11.06 -1.01
CA LYS A 2 17.65 9.68 -1.49
C LYS A 2 16.91 8.91 -0.40
N GLY A 3 15.58 8.81 -0.53
CA GLY A 3 14.79 7.88 0.27
C GLY A 3 15.16 6.47 -0.14
N GLY A 4 16.02 5.81 0.62
CA GLY A 4 16.26 4.38 0.44
C GLY A 4 14.96 3.66 0.75
N SER A 5 14.29 3.15 -0.28
CA SER A 5 13.15 2.25 -0.11
C SER A 5 13.64 1.06 0.71
N LYS A 6 13.33 1.02 2.01
CA LYS A 6 13.63 -0.13 2.85
C LYS A 6 12.54 -1.15 2.60
N GLU A 7 12.74 -1.96 1.57
CA GLU A 7 11.96 -3.17 1.34
C GLU A 7 12.12 -4.10 2.56
N LEU A 8 11.01 -4.69 3.00
CA LEU A 8 11.02 -5.71 4.05
C LEU A 8 11.91 -6.88 3.64
N LYS A 9 12.74 -7.35 4.55
CA LYS A 9 13.50 -8.60 4.41
C LYS A 9 12.66 -9.78 4.86
N LEU A 10 12.98 -10.98 4.37
CA LEU A 10 12.33 -12.22 4.82
C LEU A 10 12.41 -12.43 6.36
N THR A 11 13.48 -11.97 7.00
CA THR A 11 13.62 -12.01 8.47
C THR A 11 12.64 -11.09 9.18
N GLU A 12 12.32 -9.94 8.58
CA GLU A 12 11.37 -8.97 9.14
C GLU A 12 9.93 -9.46 8.93
N VAL A 13 9.64 -10.09 7.77
CA VAL A 13 8.37 -10.79 7.55
C VAL A 13 8.19 -11.94 8.54
N ASN A 14 9.26 -12.68 8.85
CA ASN A 14 9.23 -13.72 9.88
C ASN A 14 8.85 -13.15 11.25
N ALA A 15 9.46 -12.03 11.66
CA ALA A 15 9.12 -11.37 12.92
C ALA A 15 7.65 -10.91 12.98
N LEU A 16 7.07 -10.47 11.85
CA LEU A 16 5.63 -10.14 11.79
C LEU A 16 4.75 -11.39 11.93
N LEU A 17 5.12 -12.51 11.29
CA LEU A 17 4.38 -13.78 11.41
C LEU A 17 4.49 -14.39 12.81
N GLU A 18 5.64 -14.27 13.47
CA GLU A 18 5.83 -14.70 14.86
C GLU A 18 4.88 -13.94 15.81
N ARG A 19 4.73 -12.63 15.61
CA ARG A 19 3.75 -11.82 16.36
C ARG A 19 2.31 -12.26 16.13
N ILE A 20 1.95 -12.65 14.91
CA ILE A 20 0.63 -13.25 14.65
C ILE A 20 0.52 -14.60 15.39
N GLY A 21 1.61 -15.37 15.42
CA GLY A 21 1.71 -16.65 16.11
C GLY A 21 1.50 -16.59 17.62
N GLU A 22 1.68 -15.43 18.25
CA GLU A 22 1.36 -15.20 19.67
C GLU A 22 -0.15 -15.28 19.95
N PHE A 23 -0.99 -14.97 18.96
CA PHE A 23 -2.45 -14.91 19.10
C PHE A 23 -3.17 -16.02 18.33
N TYR A 24 -2.55 -16.55 17.28
CA TYR A 24 -3.15 -17.53 16.38
C TYR A 24 -2.20 -18.71 16.15
N ALA A 25 -2.76 -19.92 16.11
CA ALA A 25 -1.99 -21.10 15.74
C ALA A 25 -1.59 -21.03 14.25
N ILE A 26 -0.35 -20.63 13.97
CA ILE A 26 0.22 -20.52 12.63
C ILE A 26 1.48 -21.38 12.51
N ASP A 27 1.53 -22.23 11.50
CA ASP A 27 2.78 -22.87 11.08
C ASP A 27 3.55 -21.94 10.13
N ILE A 28 4.73 -21.50 10.55
CA ILE A 28 5.59 -20.58 9.78
C ILE A 28 6.54 -21.41 8.92
N THR A 29 6.15 -21.62 7.66
CA THR A 29 6.97 -22.32 6.68
C THR A 29 7.67 -21.33 5.74
N ARG A 30 8.76 -21.77 5.09
CA ARG A 30 9.48 -20.98 4.09
C ARG A 30 8.58 -20.50 2.94
N ASN A 31 7.62 -21.34 2.52
CA ASN A 31 6.67 -20.98 1.47
C ASN A 31 5.71 -19.88 1.92
N LYS A 32 5.25 -19.94 3.18
CA LYS A 32 4.38 -18.91 3.76
C LYS A 32 5.12 -17.57 3.92
N LEU A 33 6.38 -17.61 4.35
CA LEU A 33 7.24 -16.42 4.42
C LEU A 33 7.41 -15.76 3.04
N LYS A 34 7.69 -16.55 2.00
CA LYS A 34 7.79 -16.04 0.62
C LYS A 34 6.47 -15.43 0.15
N ALA A 35 5.35 -16.12 0.36
CA ALA A 35 4.03 -15.62 -0.06
C ALA A 35 3.66 -14.32 0.66
N TRP A 36 3.99 -14.17 1.94
CA TRP A 36 3.82 -12.90 2.64
C TRP A 36 4.76 -11.82 2.09
N HIS A 37 6.03 -12.16 1.88
CA HIS A 37 7.02 -11.24 1.34
C HIS A 37 6.68 -10.74 -0.07
N GLU A 38 6.08 -11.57 -0.91
CA GLU A 38 5.57 -11.16 -2.24
C GLU A 38 4.51 -10.06 -2.16
N VAL A 39 3.70 -10.04 -1.09
CA VAL A 39 2.60 -9.07 -0.93
C VAL A 39 3.06 -7.83 -0.19
N ILE A 40 3.79 -7.96 0.92
CA ILE A 40 4.18 -6.83 1.78
C ILE A 40 5.65 -6.43 1.65
N GLY A 41 6.45 -7.10 0.82
CA GLY A 41 7.90 -6.89 0.69
C GLY A 41 8.30 -5.48 0.30
N HIS A 42 7.43 -4.76 -0.42
CA HIS A 42 7.65 -3.38 -0.83
C HIS A 42 7.40 -2.35 0.29
N MET A 43 6.88 -2.76 1.44
CA MET A 43 6.57 -1.88 2.56
C MET A 43 7.80 -1.64 3.44
N ASP A 44 7.79 -0.56 4.22
CA ASP A 44 8.73 -0.38 5.33
C ASP A 44 8.29 -1.23 6.53
N TYR A 45 9.25 -1.78 7.27
CA TYR A 45 8.96 -2.64 8.42
C TYR A 45 8.10 -1.97 9.49
N GLU A 46 8.36 -0.71 9.85
CA GLU A 46 7.58 -0.03 10.89
C GLU A 46 6.16 0.28 10.40
N VAL A 47 5.98 0.55 9.11
CA VAL A 47 4.67 0.70 8.48
C VAL A 47 3.89 -0.62 8.53
N ALA A 48 4.52 -1.73 8.14
CA ALA A 48 3.90 -3.05 8.18
C ALA A 48 3.53 -3.49 9.60
N LYS A 49 4.40 -3.22 10.57
CA LYS A 49 4.17 -3.49 11.99
C LYS A 49 2.99 -2.68 12.53
N LYS A 50 2.91 -1.39 12.21
CA LYS A 50 1.77 -0.54 12.62
C LYS A 50 0.46 -1.07 12.03
N ALA A 51 0.43 -1.37 10.73
CA ALA A 51 -0.73 -1.93 10.05
C ALA A 51 -1.18 -3.28 10.65
N LEU A 52 -0.22 -4.13 11.04
CA LEU A 52 -0.51 -5.39 11.73
C LEU A 52 -1.19 -5.16 13.08
N ILE A 53 -0.68 -4.24 13.91
CA ILE A 53 -1.27 -3.92 15.22
C ILE A 53 -2.72 -3.43 15.04
N GLU A 54 -2.96 -2.56 14.07
CA GLU A 54 -4.31 -2.08 13.76
C GLU A 54 -5.25 -3.22 13.30
N CYS A 55 -4.74 -4.19 12.53
CA CYS A 55 -5.54 -5.37 12.16
C CYS A 55 -5.97 -6.18 13.40
N LEU A 56 -5.03 -6.43 14.31
CA LEU A 56 -5.26 -7.21 15.54
C LEU A 56 -6.21 -6.49 16.51
N GLN A 57 -6.22 -5.16 16.52
CA GLN A 57 -7.14 -4.37 17.36
C GLN A 57 -8.58 -4.33 16.81
N GLN A 58 -8.74 -4.42 15.49
CA GLN A 58 -10.04 -4.24 14.82
C GLN A 58 -10.73 -5.56 14.46
N SER A 59 -10.02 -6.68 14.51
CA SER A 59 -10.54 -7.96 14.06
C SER A 59 -10.08 -9.10 14.96
N GLU A 60 -10.99 -10.02 15.28
CA GLU A 60 -10.67 -11.27 15.96
C GLU A 60 -10.10 -12.31 14.98
N TYR A 61 -10.17 -12.06 13.67
CA TYR A 61 -9.66 -12.98 12.65
C TYR A 61 -8.18 -12.77 12.37
N MET A 62 -7.50 -13.86 12.05
CA MET A 62 -6.10 -13.84 11.66
C MET A 62 -5.85 -12.86 10.50
N PRO A 63 -4.96 -11.87 10.67
CA PRO A 63 -4.63 -10.93 9.59
C PRO A 63 -4.01 -11.65 8.40
N ARG A 64 -4.44 -11.28 7.18
CA ARG A 64 -3.80 -11.69 5.92
C ARG A 64 -2.86 -10.59 5.45
N PRO A 65 -1.84 -10.89 4.61
CA PRO A 65 -0.90 -9.86 4.17
C PRO A 65 -1.59 -8.73 3.38
N ALA A 66 -2.67 -9.03 2.66
CA ALA A 66 -3.46 -8.01 1.97
C ALA A 66 -4.18 -7.03 2.93
N ASP A 67 -4.51 -7.47 4.15
CA ASP A 67 -5.17 -6.63 5.14
C ASP A 67 -4.21 -5.57 5.71
N LEU A 68 -2.90 -5.83 5.69
CA LEU A 68 -1.86 -4.85 6.00
C LEU A 68 -1.73 -3.80 4.89
N VAL A 69 -1.68 -4.24 3.62
CA VAL A 69 -1.55 -3.33 2.47
C VAL A 69 -2.70 -2.32 2.42
N LYS A 70 -3.94 -2.77 2.68
CA LYS A 70 -5.13 -1.88 2.69
C LYS A 70 -5.08 -0.76 3.73
N ARG A 71 -4.27 -0.92 4.78
CA ARG A 71 -4.14 0.05 5.88
C ARG A 71 -2.98 1.01 5.70
N VAL A 72 -2.10 0.74 4.74
CA VAL A 72 -1.09 1.72 4.35
C VAL A 72 -1.81 2.84 3.61
N GLU A 73 -1.80 4.04 4.18
CA GLU A 73 -2.19 5.25 3.44
C GLU A 73 -1.34 5.29 2.17
N THR A 74 -1.96 5.01 1.04
CA THR A 74 -1.35 5.30 -0.25
C THR A 74 -1.27 6.81 -0.30
N LYS A 75 -0.08 7.38 -0.12
CA LYS A 75 0.13 8.78 -0.46
C LYS A 75 -0.16 8.89 -1.94
N ILE A 76 -1.38 9.32 -2.27
CA ILE A 76 -1.69 9.77 -3.62
C ILE A 76 -0.91 11.07 -3.71
N ASP A 77 0.23 11.02 -4.40
CA ASP A 77 0.89 12.23 -4.86
C ASP A 77 -0.10 12.89 -5.82
N MET A 78 -0.90 13.82 -5.29
CA MET A 78 -1.70 14.68 -6.13
C MET A 78 -0.71 15.46 -6.99
N VAL A 79 -0.67 15.13 -8.28
CA VAL A 79 0.11 15.89 -9.24
C VAL A 79 -0.49 17.29 -9.27
N GLU A 80 0.18 18.24 -8.63
CA GLU A 80 -0.17 19.65 -8.76
C GLU A 80 0.17 20.08 -10.18
N LEU A 81 -0.86 20.23 -11.01
CA LEU A 81 -0.73 20.79 -12.35
C LEU A 81 -0.17 22.20 -12.22
N ASN A 82 0.89 22.48 -12.97
CA ASN A 82 1.40 23.84 -13.07
C ASN A 82 0.39 24.72 -13.85
N LYS A 83 0.62 26.05 -13.84
CA LYS A 83 -0.32 27.01 -14.45
C LYS A 83 -0.54 26.73 -15.95
N GLU A 84 0.51 26.40 -16.69
CA GLU A 84 0.42 26.11 -18.13
C GLU A 84 -0.36 24.82 -18.41
N GLU A 85 -0.10 23.76 -17.62
CA GLU A 85 -0.81 22.49 -17.73
C GLU A 85 -2.31 22.65 -17.46
N ARG A 86 -2.66 23.47 -16.46
CA ARG A 86 -4.06 23.79 -16.14
C ARG A 86 -4.75 24.53 -17.27
N GLU A 87 -4.12 25.59 -17.79
CA GLU A 87 -4.68 26.39 -18.90
C GLU A 87 -4.85 25.54 -20.17
N TYR A 88 -3.90 24.65 -20.46
CA TYR A 88 -3.99 23.73 -21.59
C TYR A 88 -5.16 22.77 -21.47
N LEU A 89 -5.34 22.16 -20.30
CA LEU A 89 -6.46 21.22 -20.05
C LEU A 89 -7.82 21.93 -20.13
N GLU A 90 -7.92 23.16 -19.63
CA GLU A 90 -9.15 23.97 -19.74
C GLU A 90 -9.52 24.26 -21.21
N GLN A 91 -8.53 24.64 -22.03
CA GLN A 91 -8.74 24.85 -23.47
C GLN A 91 -9.18 23.57 -24.18
N LEU A 92 -8.59 22.43 -23.82
CA LEU A 92 -8.90 21.13 -24.41
C LEU A 92 -10.33 20.69 -24.06
N HIS A 93 -10.75 20.88 -22.80
CA HIS A 93 -12.12 20.66 -22.35
C HIS A 93 -13.12 21.59 -23.07
N ARG A 94 -12.77 22.86 -23.28
CA ARG A 94 -13.62 23.82 -23.99
C ARG A 94 -13.88 23.37 -25.43
N LYS A 95 -12.81 23.02 -26.16
CA LYS A 95 -12.89 22.49 -27.54
C LYS A 95 -13.70 21.20 -27.64
N GLN A 96 -13.60 20.31 -26.66
CA GLN A 96 -14.40 19.08 -26.63
C GLN A 96 -15.88 19.35 -26.40
N ARG A 97 -16.24 20.28 -25.50
CA ARG A 97 -17.65 20.66 -25.28
C ARG A 97 -18.25 21.27 -26.53
N GLU A 98 -17.53 22.19 -27.17
CA GLU A 98 -17.96 22.81 -28.43
C GLU A 98 -18.16 21.77 -29.54
N ARG A 99 -17.23 20.81 -29.69
CA ARG A 99 -17.40 19.71 -30.66
C ARG A 99 -18.64 18.84 -30.38
N ASN A 100 -18.93 18.54 -29.12
CA ASN A 100 -20.04 17.66 -28.75
C ASN A 100 -21.41 18.36 -28.80
N THR A 101 -21.45 19.69 -28.74
CA THR A 101 -22.68 20.48 -28.90
C THR A 101 -23.00 20.81 -30.37
N THR A 102 -22.05 20.60 -31.28
CA THR A 102 -22.20 20.88 -32.72
C THR A 102 -22.34 19.60 -33.56
N ALA A 103 -22.45 18.43 -32.92
CA ALA A 103 -22.74 17.12 -33.51
C ALA A 103 -24.17 16.70 -33.17
#